data_AF-A0A9D5VN88-F1
#
_entry.id   AF-A0A9D5VN88-F1
#
_cell.length_a   1.000
_cell.length_b   1.000
_cell.length_c   1.000
_cell.angle_alpha   90.00
_cell.angle_beta   90.00
_cell.angle_gamma   90.00
#
_symmetry.space_group_name_H-M   'P 1'
#
loop_
_entity.id
_entity.type
_entity.pdbx_description
1 polymer ?
#
loop_
_entity_poly.entity_id
_entity_poly.type
_entity_poly.pdbx_seq_one_letter_code
_entity_poly.pdbx_strand_id
1 'polypeptide(L)'
;MDDGRDEQGMNWTQRKHQNGKDRHYLIIFVMIVVVCVTVMQSHQTALAAEICGRSAIVNYQEVMVDTTGNTKKGEGLRYFLDKDPISKKYLDEYQKRSSPKWYNAAIGTVGTGFFIFGLGNSGSIQESGIGSRRFYMLGGLSILVLNFLLVRTLEYNNERLLLRSVEEYNKRNLPKIYFTPYSENHGGRSESDSIGVAAGFIKEF
;
A
#
# COMPACT_ATOMS: atom_id res chain seq x y z
N MET A 1 -54.51 40.44 10.97
CA MET A 1 -53.15 40.30 11.51
C MET A 1 -53.04 38.85 11.95
N ASP A 2 -52.60 38.00 11.03
CA ASP A 2 -52.49 36.56 11.22
C ASP A 2 -51.14 36.27 11.89
N ASP A 3 -51.21 35.69 13.09
CA ASP A 3 -50.04 35.34 13.89
C ASP A 3 -49.48 34.02 13.35
N GLY A 4 -48.44 34.12 12.52
CA GLY A 4 -47.77 33.01 11.83
C GLY A 4 -46.98 32.10 12.76
N ARG A 5 -47.69 31.32 13.59
CA ARG A 5 -47.16 30.21 14.37
C ARG A 5 -47.47 28.87 13.71
N ASP A 6 -46.45 28.22 13.19
CA ASP A 6 -46.47 26.84 12.74
C ASP A 6 -46.22 25.84 13.89
N GLU A 7 -46.70 24.60 13.72
CA GLU A 7 -46.93 23.54 14.73
C GLU A 7 -45.74 23.15 15.64
N GLN A 8 -44.55 23.70 15.42
CA GLN A 8 -43.38 23.49 16.28
C GLN A 8 -43.14 24.61 17.30
N GLY A 9 -44.02 25.62 17.37
CA GLY A 9 -43.96 26.66 18.41
C GLY A 9 -42.73 27.57 18.37
N MET A 10 -41.94 27.51 17.29
CA MET A 10 -40.71 28.30 17.15
C MET A 10 -40.93 29.52 16.27
N ASN A 11 -40.55 30.69 16.79
CA ASN A 11 -40.59 31.96 16.05
C ASN A 11 -39.58 31.96 14.88
N TRP A 12 -39.94 32.58 13.75
CA TRP A 12 -39.10 32.74 12.55
C TRP A 12 -37.69 33.27 12.83
N THR A 13 -37.53 34.11 13.85
CA THR A 13 -36.23 34.63 14.29
C THR A 13 -35.36 33.55 14.94
N GLN A 14 -35.93 32.59 15.67
CA GLN A 14 -35.20 31.48 16.26
C GLN A 14 -34.73 30.47 15.20
N ARG A 15 -35.51 30.21 14.15
CA ARG A 15 -35.07 29.35 13.02
C ARG A 15 -33.86 29.90 12.28
N LYS A 16 -33.80 31.22 12.05
CA LYS A 16 -32.63 31.85 11.44
C LYS A 16 -31.37 31.71 12.31
N HIS A 17 -31.54 31.78 13.63
CA HIS A 17 -30.43 31.68 14.58
C HIS A 17 -29.93 30.23 14.77
N GLN A 18 -30.83 29.24 14.66
CA GLN A 18 -30.50 27.81 14.70
C GLN A 18 -29.72 27.40 13.43
N ASN A 19 -30.23 27.76 12.25
CA ASN A 19 -29.58 27.46 10.96
C ASN A 19 -28.20 28.14 10.83
N GLY A 20 -27.97 29.28 11.49
CA GLY A 20 -26.66 29.91 11.57
C GLY A 20 -25.65 29.06 12.35
N LYS A 21 -26.04 28.59 13.54
CA LYS A 21 -25.19 27.74 14.40
C LYS A 21 -24.82 26.43 13.71
N ASP A 22 -25.75 25.77 13.03
CA ASP A 22 -25.49 24.49 12.35
C ASP A 22 -24.49 24.63 11.19
N ARG A 23 -24.55 25.76 10.46
CA ARG A 23 -23.55 26.08 9.43
C ARG A 23 -22.17 26.36 10.02
N HIS A 24 -22.09 26.99 11.20
CA HIS A 24 -20.82 27.18 11.89
C HIS A 24 -20.21 25.86 12.36
N TYR A 25 -21.00 24.94 12.91
CA TYR A 25 -20.50 23.61 13.30
C TYR A 25 -20.04 22.80 12.09
N LEU A 26 -20.74 22.86 10.96
CA LEU A 26 -20.32 22.21 9.71
C LEU A 26 -18.98 22.75 9.21
N ILE A 27 -18.79 24.07 9.19
CA ILE A 27 -17.54 24.71 8.75
C ILE A 27 -16.39 24.34 9.69
N ILE A 28 -16.61 24.34 11.00
CA ILE A 28 -15.61 23.94 12.00
C ILE A 28 -15.25 22.46 11.83
N PHE A 29 -16.23 21.58 11.62
CA PHE A 29 -15.99 20.16 11.39
C PHE A 29 -15.17 19.92 10.11
N VAL A 30 -15.52 20.59 9.00
CA VAL A 30 -14.76 20.49 7.74
C VAL A 30 -13.33 21.00 7.92
N MET A 31 -13.14 22.12 8.64
CA MET A 31 -11.80 22.64 8.95
C MET A 31 -10.98 21.66 9.80
N ILE A 32 -11.59 21.03 10.82
CA ILE A 32 -10.91 20.02 11.65
C ILE A 32 -10.51 18.81 10.81
N VAL A 33 -11.39 18.33 9.92
CA VAL A 33 -11.08 17.21 9.03
C VAL A 33 -9.94 17.56 8.07
N VAL A 34 -9.95 18.75 7.47
CA VAL A 34 -8.86 19.24 6.60
C VAL A 34 -7.55 19.36 7.36
N VAL A 35 -7.56 19.89 8.58
CA VAL A 35 -6.39 19.98 9.45
C VAL A 35 -5.89 18.58 9.84
N CYS A 36 -6.77 17.65 10.21
CA CYS A 36 -6.37 16.27 10.50
C CYS A 36 -5.77 15.56 9.28
N VAL A 37 -6.33 15.75 8.07
CA VAL A 37 -5.81 15.15 6.84
C VAL A 37 -4.43 15.74 6.49
N THR A 38 -4.25 17.06 6.61
CA THR A 38 -2.96 17.72 6.34
C THR A 38 -1.90 17.36 7.38
N VAL A 39 -2.27 17.25 8.67
CA VAL A 39 -1.37 16.80 9.74
C VAL A 39 -0.98 15.33 9.54
N MET A 40 -1.92 14.45 9.17
CA MET A 40 -1.61 13.05 8.85
C MET A 40 -0.74 12.89 7.61
N GLN A 41 -0.89 13.77 6.61
CA GLN A 41 0.01 13.81 5.45
C GLN A 41 1.43 14.28 5.83
N SER A 42 1.55 15.22 6.78
CA SER A 42 2.86 15.73 7.22
C SER A 42 3.72 14.71 7.98
N HIS A 43 3.11 13.65 8.53
CA HIS A 43 3.84 12.56 9.21
C HIS A 43 4.29 11.43 8.28
N GLN A 44 3.98 11.47 6.99
CA GLN A 44 4.44 10.45 6.04
C GLN A 44 5.89 10.62 5.56
N THR A 45 6.56 11.71 5.93
CA THR A 45 7.96 11.96 5.54
C THR A 45 8.97 11.21 6.42
N ALA A 46 8.55 10.68 7.58
CA ALA A 46 9.43 9.95 8.50
C ALA A 46 9.37 8.41 8.33
N LEU A 47 8.42 7.88 7.54
CA LEU A 47 8.34 6.46 7.17
C LEU A 47 8.70 6.23 5.69
N ALA A 48 9.52 7.12 5.14
CA ALA A 48 10.06 7.02 3.79
C ALA A 48 11.59 6.99 3.86
N ALA A 49 12.18 5.88 4.33
CA ALA A 49 13.55 5.45 3.98
C ALA A 49 14.01 4.22 4.79
N GLU A 50 13.23 3.15 4.82
CA GLU A 50 13.85 1.85 4.56
C GLU A 50 13.30 1.36 3.22
N ILE A 51 13.62 2.12 2.18
CA ILE A 51 13.73 1.55 0.84
C ILE A 51 14.98 0.69 0.95
N CYS A 52 14.81 -0.55 1.40
CA CYS A 52 15.85 -1.56 1.41
C CYS A 52 16.33 -1.72 -0.03
N GLY A 53 17.30 -0.90 -0.43
CA GLY A 53 18.02 -1.06 -1.67
C GLY A 53 18.63 -2.44 -1.59
N ARG A 54 18.12 -3.38 -2.39
CA ARG A 54 18.73 -4.70 -2.46
C ARG A 54 20.09 -4.52 -3.09
N SER A 55 21.11 -5.11 -2.49
CA SER A 55 22.44 -5.15 -3.10
C SER A 55 22.79 -6.56 -3.54
N ALA A 56 23.68 -6.62 -4.54
CA ALA A 56 24.26 -7.85 -5.02
C ALA A 56 25.77 -7.69 -5.12
N ILE A 57 26.51 -8.72 -4.74
CA ILE A 57 27.96 -8.77 -4.86
C ILE A 57 28.28 -9.34 -6.23
N VAL A 58 29.01 -8.57 -7.03
CA VAL A 58 29.57 -8.98 -8.32
C VAL A 58 31.08 -8.79 -8.24
N ASN A 59 31.85 -9.87 -8.31
CA ASN A 59 33.32 -9.81 -8.23
C ASN A 59 33.84 -9.05 -6.99
N TYR A 60 33.33 -9.37 -5.80
CA TYR A 60 33.67 -8.70 -4.53
C TYR A 60 33.30 -7.21 -4.45
N GLN A 61 32.54 -6.68 -5.41
CA GLN A 61 32.00 -5.32 -5.37
C GLN A 61 30.50 -5.38 -5.14
N GLU A 62 30.01 -4.55 -4.20
CA GLU A 62 28.59 -4.40 -3.94
C GLU A 62 27.97 -3.48 -4.99
N VAL A 63 26.98 -4.00 -5.71
CA VAL A 63 26.20 -3.29 -6.72
C VAL A 63 24.76 -3.19 -6.22
N MET A 64 24.23 -1.97 -6.18
CA MET A 64 22.84 -1.74 -5.81
C MET A 64 21.92 -2.24 -6.93
N VAL A 65 21.16 -3.29 -6.66
CA VAL A 65 20.20 -3.92 -7.58
C VAL A 65 19.03 -2.95 -7.81
N ASP A 66 18.54 -2.36 -6.72
CA ASP A 66 17.45 -1.41 -6.70
C ASP A 66 17.97 -0.07 -6.20
N THR A 67 18.01 0.93 -7.09
CA THR A 67 18.40 2.29 -6.74
C THR A 67 17.16 3.10 -6.37
N THR A 68 17.21 3.75 -5.22
CA THR A 68 16.17 4.64 -4.69
C THR A 68 16.01 5.85 -5.61
N GLY A 69 15.15 5.73 -6.61
CA GLY A 69 14.92 6.78 -7.61
C GLY A 69 14.68 6.26 -9.03
N ASN A 70 14.94 4.97 -9.29
CA ASN A 70 14.72 4.39 -10.61
C ASN A 70 13.34 3.72 -10.69
N THR A 71 12.59 3.99 -11.76
CA THR A 71 11.25 3.41 -11.99
C THR A 71 11.31 1.91 -12.35
N LYS A 72 12.51 1.39 -12.61
CA LYS A 72 12.78 0.01 -12.99
C LYS A 72 13.59 -0.70 -11.91
N LYS A 73 12.95 -1.67 -11.24
CA LYS A 73 13.63 -2.56 -10.29
C LYS A 73 14.70 -3.41 -10.99
N GLY A 74 15.79 -3.75 -10.32
CA GLY A 74 16.85 -4.60 -10.85
C GLY A 74 17.71 -3.98 -11.95
N GLU A 75 17.60 -2.66 -12.20
CA GLU A 75 18.37 -1.98 -13.24
C GLU A 75 19.89 -2.07 -13.00
N GLY A 76 20.32 -2.11 -11.74
CA GLY A 76 21.74 -2.22 -11.41
C GLY A 76 22.42 -3.51 -11.91
N LEU A 77 21.63 -4.57 -12.14
CA LEU A 77 22.14 -5.84 -12.68
C LEU A 77 22.06 -5.92 -14.20
N ARG A 78 21.37 -4.98 -14.85
CA ARG A 78 21.10 -5.05 -16.29
C ARG A 78 22.38 -5.15 -17.11
N TYR A 79 23.40 -4.37 -16.77
CA TYR A 79 24.69 -4.39 -17.47
C TYR A 79 25.40 -5.76 -17.41
N PHE A 80 25.26 -6.49 -16.31
CA PHE A 80 25.86 -7.82 -16.18
C PHE A 80 25.01 -8.88 -16.89
N LEU A 81 23.70 -8.83 -16.72
CA LEU A 81 22.77 -9.81 -17.27
C LEU A 81 22.55 -9.64 -18.79
N ASP A 82 22.86 -8.47 -19.37
CA ASP A 82 22.75 -8.23 -20.82
C ASP A 82 23.70 -9.11 -21.66
N LYS A 83 24.74 -9.65 -21.02
CA LYS A 83 25.69 -10.58 -21.65
C LYS A 83 25.06 -11.95 -21.98
N ASP A 84 23.98 -12.32 -21.32
CA ASP A 84 23.25 -13.57 -21.58
C ASP A 84 21.80 -13.29 -22.00
N PRO A 85 21.38 -13.67 -23.23
CA PRO A 85 20.03 -13.40 -23.71
C PRO A 85 18.94 -14.10 -22.88
N ILE A 86 19.25 -15.23 -22.22
CA ILE A 86 18.30 -15.97 -21.38
C ILE A 86 18.10 -15.22 -20.06
N SER A 87 19.18 -14.81 -19.41
CA SER A 87 19.12 -14.04 -18.17
C SER A 87 18.46 -12.69 -18.35
N LYS A 88 18.80 -11.98 -19.44
CA LYS A 88 18.16 -10.73 -19.82
C LYS A 88 16.65 -10.87 -19.95
N LYS A 89 16.17 -11.94 -20.59
CA LYS A 89 14.73 -12.19 -20.76
C LYS A 89 14.01 -12.29 -19.42
N TYR A 90 14.58 -12.99 -18.44
CA TYR A 90 14.00 -13.10 -17.10
C TYR A 90 14.03 -11.77 -16.34
N LEU A 91 15.09 -10.97 -16.49
CA LEU A 91 15.17 -9.63 -15.91
C LEU A 91 14.13 -8.69 -16.54
N ASP A 92 13.99 -8.69 -17.86
CA ASP A 92 12.99 -7.89 -18.57
C ASP A 92 11.56 -8.28 -18.15
N GLU A 93 11.30 -9.56 -17.96
CA GLU A 93 10.01 -10.04 -17.46
C GLU A 93 9.76 -9.61 -16.00
N TYR A 94 10.78 -9.67 -15.15
CA TYR A 94 10.74 -9.15 -13.78
C TYR A 94 10.41 -7.65 -13.78
N GLN A 95 11.11 -6.85 -14.59
CA GLN A 95 10.91 -5.41 -14.70
C GLN A 95 9.51 -5.07 -15.21
N LYS A 96 9.03 -5.79 -16.23
CA LYS A 96 7.68 -5.61 -16.78
C LYS A 96 6.60 -5.92 -15.75
N ARG A 97 6.75 -7.00 -14.97
CA ARG A 97 5.79 -7.40 -13.93
C ARG A 97 5.88 -6.53 -12.67
N SER A 98 7.07 -6.01 -12.35
CA SER A 98 7.34 -5.06 -11.25
C SER A 98 6.81 -3.64 -11.51
N SER A 99 6.44 -3.32 -12.75
CA SER A 99 5.98 -1.98 -13.09
C SER A 99 4.75 -1.57 -12.28
N PRO A 100 4.65 -0.29 -11.85
CA PRO A 100 3.50 0.21 -11.09
C PRO A 100 2.21 0.03 -11.88
N LYS A 101 1.44 -0.98 -11.49
CA LYS A 101 0.13 -1.25 -12.08
C LYS A 101 -0.87 -0.30 -11.45
N TRP A 102 -1.23 0.75 -12.20
CA TRP A 102 -2.20 1.76 -11.77
C TRP A 102 -3.52 1.16 -11.29
N TYR A 103 -3.93 0.01 -11.83
CA TYR A 103 -5.14 -0.70 -11.40
C TYR A 103 -5.06 -1.21 -9.96
N ASN A 104 -3.88 -1.64 -9.48
CA ASN A 104 -3.71 -2.08 -8.09
C ASN A 104 -3.87 -0.90 -7.12
N ALA A 105 -3.33 0.28 -7.50
CA ALA A 105 -3.50 1.51 -6.73
C ALA A 105 -4.96 1.97 -6.74
N ALA A 106 -5.62 1.92 -7.90
CA ALA A 106 -7.03 2.30 -8.04
C ALA A 106 -7.96 1.43 -7.18
N ILE A 107 -7.76 0.10 -7.15
CA ILE A 107 -8.56 -0.80 -6.31
C ILE A 107 -8.38 -0.48 -4.82
N GLY A 108 -7.16 -0.17 -4.37
CA GLY A 108 -6.90 0.25 -2.99
C GLY A 108 -7.61 1.55 -2.64
N THR A 109 -7.55 2.57 -3.52
CA THR A 109 -8.27 3.83 -3.34
C THR A 109 -9.79 3.63 -3.31
N VAL A 110 -10.33 2.77 -4.18
CA VAL A 110 -11.75 2.42 -4.21
C VAL A 110 -12.17 1.71 -2.93
N GLY A 111 -11.41 0.72 -2.46
CA GLY A 111 -11.69 0.00 -1.21
C GLY A 111 -11.70 0.93 0.01
N THR A 112 -10.71 1.81 0.12
CA THR A 112 -10.66 2.83 1.18
C THR A 112 -11.83 3.81 1.06
N GLY A 113 -12.19 4.22 -0.15
CA GLY A 113 -13.34 5.08 -0.41
C GLY A 113 -14.65 4.46 0.07
N PHE A 114 -14.88 3.18 -0.25
CA PHE A 114 -16.04 2.44 0.23
C PHE A 114 -16.06 2.28 1.76
N PHE A 115 -14.91 2.01 2.37
CA PHE A 115 -14.79 1.89 3.82
C PHE A 115 -15.13 3.21 4.53
N ILE A 116 -14.55 4.33 4.07
CA ILE A 116 -14.81 5.67 4.61
C ILE A 116 -16.25 6.11 4.34
N PHE A 117 -16.80 5.82 3.16
CA PHE A 117 -18.19 6.09 2.85
C PHE A 117 -19.14 5.33 3.78
N GLY A 118 -18.83 4.08 4.12
CA GLY A 118 -19.55 3.30 5.13
C GLY A 118 -19.44 3.85 6.56
N LEU A 119 -18.36 4.59 6.88
CA LEU A 119 -18.17 5.27 8.17
C LEU A 119 -18.91 6.61 8.26
N GLY A 120 -18.88 7.43 7.20
CA GLY A 120 -19.38 8.80 7.19
C GLY A 120 -20.88 8.96 6.93
N ASN A 121 -21.57 7.92 6.47
CA ASN A 121 -23.02 7.94 6.24
C ASN A 121 -23.81 7.71 7.56
N SER A 122 -23.52 8.52 8.59
CA SER A 122 -24.10 8.46 9.93
C SER A 122 -25.26 9.44 10.16
N GLY A 123 -25.65 10.21 9.15
CA GLY A 123 -26.84 11.08 9.17
C GLY A 123 -28.06 10.38 8.60
N SER A 124 -29.07 10.17 9.45
CA SER A 124 -30.43 9.67 9.12
C SER A 124 -30.51 8.30 8.43
N ILE A 125 -30.34 7.22 9.20
CA ILE A 125 -31.05 5.96 8.96
C ILE A 125 -31.94 5.72 10.17
N GLN A 126 -33.02 6.49 10.23
CA GLN A 126 -34.22 6.02 10.91
C GLN A 126 -34.93 5.10 9.91
N GLU A 127 -35.32 3.93 10.42
CA GLU A 127 -36.01 2.82 9.76
C GLU A 127 -35.13 1.75 9.06
N SER A 128 -34.95 0.64 9.80
CA SER A 128 -35.30 -0.70 9.32
C SER A 128 -34.43 -1.33 8.23
N GLY A 129 -33.10 -1.28 8.36
CA GLY A 129 -32.24 -2.07 7.48
C GLY A 129 -30.86 -2.33 8.05
N ILE A 130 -30.65 -3.52 8.61
CA ILE A 130 -29.33 -4.04 9.01
C ILE A 130 -28.35 -4.17 7.81
N GLY A 131 -28.80 -3.96 6.56
CA GLY A 131 -28.11 -4.42 5.35
C GLY A 131 -27.04 -3.51 4.74
N SER A 132 -27.23 -2.18 4.63
CA SER A 132 -26.42 -1.37 3.68
C SER A 132 -25.09 -0.87 4.24
N ARG A 133 -25.08 -0.27 5.44
CA ARG A 133 -23.86 0.28 6.07
C ARG A 133 -22.80 -0.79 6.32
N ARG A 134 -23.20 -1.91 6.92
CA ARG A 134 -22.33 -3.05 7.21
C ARG A 134 -21.76 -3.63 5.92
N PHE A 135 -22.54 -3.65 4.84
CA PHE A 135 -22.10 -4.11 3.53
C PHE A 135 -21.02 -3.20 2.92
N TYR A 136 -21.15 -1.87 2.99
CA TYR A 136 -20.10 -0.96 2.49
C TYR A 136 -18.82 -1.02 3.31
N MET A 137 -18.90 -1.16 4.63
CA MET A 137 -17.72 -1.31 5.49
C MET A 137 -17.02 -2.65 5.27
N LEU A 138 -17.78 -3.76 5.28
CA LEU A 138 -17.25 -5.10 5.06
C LEU A 138 -16.73 -5.26 3.61
N GLY A 139 -17.43 -4.67 2.65
CA GLY A 139 -17.03 -4.57 1.26
C GLY A 139 -15.73 -3.79 1.07
N GLY A 140 -15.61 -2.59 1.66
CA GLY A 140 -14.38 -1.81 1.62
C GLY A 140 -13.19 -2.54 2.26
N LEU A 141 -13.39 -3.14 3.44
CA LEU A 141 -12.36 -3.89 4.17
C LEU A 141 -11.91 -5.13 3.38
N SER A 142 -12.86 -5.93 2.85
CA SER A 142 -12.54 -7.13 2.08
C SER A 142 -11.76 -6.82 0.81
N ILE A 143 -12.11 -5.74 0.10
CA ILE A 143 -11.38 -5.26 -1.08
C ILE A 143 -9.94 -4.88 -0.71
N LEU A 144 -9.74 -4.20 0.43
CA LEU A 144 -8.40 -3.83 0.91
C LEU A 144 -7.55 -5.06 1.25
N VAL A 145 -8.11 -6.03 1.97
CA VAL A 145 -7.42 -7.29 2.29
C VAL A 145 -7.08 -8.06 1.03
N LEU A 146 -8.01 -8.16 0.09
CA LEU A 146 -7.78 -8.84 -1.19
C LEU A 146 -6.70 -8.14 -2.01
N ASN A 147 -6.74 -6.80 -2.09
CA ASN A 147 -5.73 -6.01 -2.77
C ASN A 147 -4.35 -6.21 -2.14
N PHE A 148 -4.25 -6.18 -0.81
CA PHE A 148 -3.02 -6.44 -0.09
C PHE A 148 -2.46 -7.84 -0.40
N LEU A 149 -3.29 -8.88 -0.32
CA LEU A 149 -2.88 -10.25 -0.63
C LEU A 149 -2.42 -10.37 -2.08
N LEU A 150 -3.17 -9.82 -3.03
CA LEU A 150 -2.81 -9.86 -4.45
C LEU A 150 -1.46 -9.17 -4.72
N VAL A 151 -1.24 -7.99 -4.14
CA VAL A 151 0.04 -7.27 -4.27
C VAL A 151 1.17 -8.14 -3.71
N ARG A 152 1.01 -8.70 -2.52
CA ARG A 152 2.02 -9.58 -1.90
C ARG A 152 2.29 -10.84 -2.70
N THR A 153 1.26 -11.51 -3.20
CA THR A 153 1.39 -12.71 -4.04
C THR A 153 2.10 -12.39 -5.36
N LEU A 154 1.78 -11.25 -5.98
CA LEU A 154 2.44 -10.82 -7.21
C LEU A 154 3.93 -10.50 -6.96
N GLU A 155 4.26 -9.80 -5.88
CA GLU A 155 5.64 -9.52 -5.49
C GLU A 155 6.44 -10.82 -5.29
N TYR A 156 5.89 -11.78 -4.55
CA TYR A 156 6.55 -13.06 -4.28
C TYR A 156 6.81 -13.86 -5.57
N ASN A 157 5.82 -13.97 -6.45
CA ASN A 157 5.98 -14.68 -7.72
C ASN A 157 6.95 -13.97 -8.66
N ASN A 158 7.04 -12.65 -8.56
CA ASN A 158 7.93 -11.87 -9.40
C ASN A 158 9.39 -12.00 -8.95
N GLU A 159 9.64 -12.05 -7.64
CA GLU A 159 10.96 -12.23 -7.06
C GLU A 159 11.68 -13.50 -7.55
N ARG A 160 10.92 -14.57 -7.81
CA ARG A 160 11.42 -15.80 -8.44
C ARG A 160 12.06 -15.57 -9.81
N LEU A 161 11.57 -14.60 -10.59
CA LEU A 161 12.12 -14.29 -11.92
C LEU A 161 13.49 -13.62 -11.81
N LEU A 162 13.65 -12.71 -10.85
CA LEU A 162 14.92 -12.06 -10.58
C LEU A 162 15.98 -13.07 -10.12
N LEU A 163 15.63 -13.96 -9.17
CA LEU A 163 16.52 -15.05 -8.74
C LEU A 163 16.93 -15.95 -9.91
N ARG A 164 15.97 -16.34 -10.76
CA ARG A 164 16.22 -17.19 -11.93
C ARG A 164 17.11 -16.51 -12.98
N SER A 165 16.97 -15.19 -13.16
CA SER A 165 17.83 -14.42 -14.09
C SER A 165 19.30 -14.48 -13.69
N VAL A 166 19.58 -14.38 -12.39
CA VAL A 166 20.93 -14.49 -11.82
C VAL A 166 21.44 -15.92 -11.84
N GLU A 167 20.58 -16.89 -11.54
CA GLU A 167 20.95 -18.32 -11.57
C GLU A 167 21.39 -18.76 -12.97
N GLU A 168 20.65 -18.40 -14.02
CA GLU A 168 21.02 -18.72 -15.41
C GLU A 168 22.32 -18.02 -15.83
N TYR A 169 22.54 -16.79 -15.37
CA TYR A 169 23.78 -16.06 -15.67
C TYR A 169 24.98 -16.77 -15.01
N ASN A 170 24.85 -17.11 -13.73
CA ASN A 170 25.89 -17.76 -12.93
C ASN A 170 26.26 -19.17 -13.42
N LYS A 171 25.38 -19.84 -14.17
CA LYS A 171 25.67 -21.15 -14.79
C LYS A 171 26.67 -21.06 -15.94
N ARG A 172 26.70 -19.93 -16.65
CA ARG A 172 27.39 -19.80 -17.95
C ARG A 172 28.44 -18.71 -17.98
N ASN A 173 28.38 -17.76 -17.04
CA ASN A 173 29.23 -16.58 -17.02
C ASN A 173 29.92 -16.40 -15.66
N LEU A 174 31.12 -15.84 -15.72
CA LEU A 174 31.85 -15.30 -14.59
C LEU A 174 32.01 -13.78 -14.80
N PRO A 175 32.07 -12.96 -13.73
CA PRO A 175 32.00 -13.30 -12.32
C PRO A 175 30.58 -13.63 -11.84
N LYS A 176 30.45 -14.47 -10.81
CA LYS A 176 29.14 -14.82 -10.22
C LYS A 176 28.54 -13.64 -9.46
N ILE A 177 27.22 -13.54 -9.52
CA ILE A 177 26.41 -12.53 -8.86
C ILE A 177 25.69 -13.18 -7.67
N TYR A 178 25.76 -12.57 -6.48
CA TYR A 178 25.12 -13.07 -5.27
C TYR A 178 24.32 -11.96 -4.59
N PHE A 179 23.11 -12.23 -4.12
CA PHE A 179 22.33 -11.25 -3.36
C PHE A 179 22.74 -11.22 -1.89
N THR A 180 22.70 -10.04 -1.28
CA THR A 180 22.92 -9.86 0.17
C THR A 180 21.57 -9.80 0.92
N PRO A 181 21.52 -10.25 2.19
CA PRO A 181 22.57 -11.00 2.89
C PRO A 181 22.73 -12.42 2.31
N TYR A 182 23.98 -12.86 2.15
CA TYR A 182 24.33 -14.17 1.61
C TYR A 182 24.02 -15.25 2.66
N SER A 183 22.93 -16.02 2.49
CA SER A 183 22.72 -17.24 3.26
C SER A 183 23.56 -18.35 2.63
N GLU A 184 24.78 -18.52 3.13
CA GLU A 184 25.68 -19.60 2.75
C GLU A 184 25.10 -20.93 3.23
N ASN A 185 24.35 -21.61 2.38
CA ASN A 185 23.84 -22.95 2.65
C ASN A 185 24.94 -23.98 2.31
N HIS A 186 26.02 -23.98 3.10
CA HIS A 186 26.98 -25.06 3.14
C HIS A 186 26.72 -25.91 4.39
N GLY A 187 26.46 -27.20 4.16
CA GLY A 187 25.95 -28.18 5.11
C GLY A 187 26.51 -28.08 6.54
N GLY A 188 25.60 -27.84 7.48
CA GLY A 188 25.91 -27.78 8.90
C GLY A 188 24.72 -27.31 9.71
N ARG A 189 23.68 -28.16 9.80
CA ARG A 189 22.69 -28.24 10.88
C ARG A 189 22.64 -27.04 11.87
N SER A 190 21.96 -25.95 11.49
CA SER A 190 21.31 -25.01 12.41
C SER A 190 20.42 -24.04 11.64
N GLU A 191 19.20 -23.88 12.18
CA GLU A 191 18.45 -22.63 12.30
C GLU A 191 18.46 -21.62 11.13
N SER A 192 17.31 -21.48 10.48
CA SER A 192 16.99 -20.30 9.66
C SER A 192 15.64 -19.71 10.08
N ASP A 193 15.60 -19.22 11.31
CA ASP A 193 14.79 -18.05 11.65
C ASP A 193 15.45 -16.83 10.99
N SER A 194 14.95 -16.45 9.83
CA SER A 194 15.03 -15.08 9.29
C SER A 194 14.27 -15.02 7.96
N ILE A 195 12.98 -15.39 8.04
CA ILE A 195 11.97 -14.76 7.20
C ILE A 195 11.79 -13.35 7.75
N GLY A 196 12.59 -12.41 7.25
CA GLY A 196 12.29 -10.99 7.39
C GLY A 196 10.87 -10.76 6.88
N VAL A 197 10.06 -10.07 7.70
CA VAL A 197 8.61 -9.84 7.54
C VAL A 197 7.70 -10.98 8.06
N ALA A 198 7.97 -11.50 9.26
CA ALA A 198 6.96 -12.21 10.07
C ALA A 198 7.02 -11.91 11.58
N ALA A 199 7.86 -10.96 12.03
CA ALA A 199 7.86 -10.50 13.41
C ALA A 199 6.89 -9.32 13.57
N GLY A 200 5.60 -9.63 13.82
CA GLY A 200 4.61 -8.61 14.17
C GLY A 200 3.17 -9.08 14.28
N PHE A 201 2.82 -10.22 13.70
CA PHE A 201 1.48 -10.79 13.83
C PHE A 201 1.58 -12.30 13.97
N ILE A 202 1.65 -12.75 15.22
CA ILE A 202 1.14 -14.00 15.84
C ILE A 202 1.85 -14.07 17.19
N LYS A 203 1.38 -13.26 18.14
CA LYS A 203 1.50 -13.57 19.56
C LYS A 203 0.24 -13.01 20.19
N GLU A 204 -0.55 -13.91 20.77
CA GLU A 204 -1.92 -13.74 21.29
C GLU A 204 -3.05 -14.04 20.30
N PHE A 205 -3.22 -15.33 20.03
CA PHE A 205 -4.44 -16.05 20.40
C PHE A 205 -4.04 -17.36 21.08
#